data_AF-A0A972RYV7-F1
#
_entry.id   AF-A0A972RYV7-F1
#
_cell.length_a   1.000
_cell.length_b   1.000
_cell.length_c   1.000
_cell.angle_alpha   90.00
_cell.angle_beta   90.00
_cell.angle_gamma   90.00
#
_symmetry.space_group_name_H-M   'P 1'
#
loop_
_entity.id
_entity.type
_entity.pdbx_description
1 polymer ?
#
loop_
_entity_poly.entity_id
_entity_poly.type
_entity_poly.pdbx_seq_one_letter_code
_entity_poly.pdbx_strand_id
1 'polypeptide(L)'
;MKTYILTLIFSIFILTINAQKKNINNEPEDFDALAQQTEYLDQLVNNWYVKRSLKNKENINHTTVIDTSTETPDSIYIKRLFNLPTIIPISYNDKVKKWIKMYTRNNSFRRNLLGMTDYYFPFFEQVFDKYDLPLELKYMAIIESGLNPRARSRAGAVGLWQFMYPTGKMYGLEINSYVDERMDVEKSTEAAAKYLRDMYKIFGNWQLSIAAYNSGAGNVKKAIRRSGGKTDFWEIYPYLPKETRGYIPAFMAALYAVNYYKEHNITPTKINFDVVTDTVMINKKLHLKQVSEYLNIDFDELTILNPQYKRQIIPGHYKAYPLRLPIDKVSDFLASEQEIYKYKDSLYLTDQVTLVEPSKSDRPYRDYSKNYTPPTKKGKKKLLYTIKSGDTYSNIAEWYDVSYKDLQYWNSIKSNKLQIGQKIEVWVPEKKYSYYKKIDGMTREQKDATNIPSNKNSSSKKKYVKPDKSKYVTYKIKSGDNLWIIAKKYHGISADNIMQINGFTNDDIKSLKIGQEIIIKKK
;
A
#
# COMPACT_ATOMS: atom_id res chain seq x y z
N MET A 1 34.67 -24.89 5.70
CA MET A 1 33.95 -24.38 6.89
C MET A 1 33.67 -22.90 6.67
N LYS A 2 32.44 -22.55 6.28
CA LYS A 2 32.04 -21.18 5.92
C LYS A 2 31.17 -20.58 7.03
N THR A 3 31.72 -19.57 7.69
CA THR A 3 31.04 -18.63 8.59
C THR A 3 30.10 -17.74 7.77
N TYR A 4 28.80 -17.75 8.10
CA TYR A 4 27.84 -16.76 7.60
C TYR A 4 27.55 -15.75 8.71
N ILE A 5 28.10 -14.54 8.53
CA ILE A 5 27.80 -13.34 9.31
C ILE A 5 26.41 -12.86 8.86
N LEU A 6 25.41 -12.96 9.76
CA LEU A 6 24.09 -12.37 9.54
C LEU A 6 24.15 -10.89 9.92
N THR A 7 24.11 -10.01 8.94
CA THR A 7 23.99 -8.56 9.14
C THR A 7 22.55 -8.20 9.49
N LEU A 8 22.36 -7.70 10.72
CA LEU A 8 21.10 -7.19 11.26
C LEU A 8 20.83 -5.80 10.67
N ILE A 9 19.84 -5.67 9.78
CA ILE A 9 19.36 -4.35 9.33
C ILE A 9 18.26 -3.89 10.29
N PHE A 10 18.62 -2.91 11.12
CA PHE A 10 17.74 -2.16 12.02
C PHE A 10 16.62 -1.45 11.26
N SER A 11 15.40 -1.52 11.78
CA SER A 11 14.33 -0.56 11.46
C SER A 11 14.05 0.26 12.72
N ILE A 12 14.51 1.50 12.73
CA ILE A 12 14.25 2.50 13.76
C ILE A 12 12.87 3.10 13.48
N PHE A 13 12.01 3.14 14.50
CA PHE A 13 10.82 4.00 14.51
C PHE A 13 11.11 5.21 15.40
N ILE A 14 10.94 6.41 14.84
CA ILE A 14 10.84 7.67 15.57
C ILE A 14 9.44 8.21 15.32
N LEU A 15 8.69 8.44 16.38
CA LEU A 15 7.73 9.53 16.49
C LEU A 15 8.15 10.35 17.71
N THR A 16 8.62 11.57 17.44
CA THR A 16 8.95 12.58 18.44
C THR A 16 7.68 13.14 19.06
N ILE A 17 7.55 13.06 20.38
CA ILE A 17 6.77 14.02 21.17
C ILE A 17 7.63 14.41 22.38
N ASN A 18 7.74 15.73 22.58
CA ASN A 18 8.59 16.39 23.56
C ASN A 18 8.43 15.83 24.97
N ALA A 19 9.57 15.61 25.63
CA ALA A 19 9.63 15.36 27.05
C ALA A 19 9.40 16.67 27.83
N GLN A 20 8.31 16.73 28.59
CA GLN A 20 8.29 17.49 29.84
C GLN A 20 8.05 16.50 30.99
N LYS A 21 9.03 16.41 31.90
CA LYS A 21 8.90 15.72 33.17
C LYS A 21 7.71 16.31 33.94
N LYS A 22 6.69 15.49 34.25
CA LYS A 22 5.90 15.66 35.49
C LYS A 22 5.08 14.42 35.83
N ASN A 23 5.28 14.00 37.08
CA ASN A 23 4.51 13.14 37.98
C ASN A 23 3.81 11.86 37.49
N ILE A 24 4.20 10.78 38.17
CA ILE A 24 3.58 9.46 38.24
C ILE A 24 2.17 9.64 38.80
N ASN A 25 1.15 9.62 37.92
CA ASN A 25 -0.25 9.25 38.15
C ASN A 25 -1.05 9.52 36.85
N ASN A 26 -0.81 8.73 35.79
CA ASN A 26 -1.58 8.84 34.54
C ASN A 26 -2.26 7.51 34.18
N GLU A 27 -3.48 7.30 34.67
CA GLU A 27 -4.45 6.34 34.12
C GLU A 27 -5.29 6.78 32.89
N PRO A 28 -5.34 8.07 32.42
CA PRO A 28 -6.23 8.43 31.32
C PRO A 28 -5.73 8.00 29.92
N GLU A 29 -4.46 7.67 29.73
CA GLU A 29 -3.89 7.48 28.38
C GLU A 29 -4.13 6.09 27.74
N ASP A 30 -4.35 5.02 28.54
CA ASP A 30 -4.69 3.70 27.98
C ASP A 30 -6.12 3.70 27.37
N PHE A 31 -6.97 4.68 27.74
CA PHE A 31 -8.34 4.84 27.21
C PHE A 31 -8.37 5.43 25.79
N ASP A 32 -7.43 6.31 25.44
CA ASP A 32 -7.35 6.87 24.08
C ASP A 32 -6.89 5.84 23.06
N ALA A 33 -5.95 4.97 23.43
CA ALA A 33 -5.53 3.85 22.58
C ALA A 33 -6.68 2.85 22.34
N LEU A 34 -7.47 2.58 23.38
CA LEU A 34 -8.68 1.75 23.34
C LEU A 34 -9.73 2.31 22.37
N ALA A 35 -9.99 3.63 22.44
CA ALA A 35 -10.96 4.30 21.57
C ALA A 35 -10.50 4.31 20.11
N GLN A 36 -9.24 4.64 19.84
CA GLN A 36 -8.68 4.69 18.48
C GLN A 36 -8.68 3.32 17.80
N GLN A 37 -8.29 2.26 18.51
CA GLN A 37 -8.33 0.91 17.96
C GLN A 37 -9.76 0.50 17.60
N THR A 38 -10.74 0.91 18.41
CA THR A 38 -12.14 0.59 18.18
C THR A 38 -12.71 1.31 16.98
N GLU A 39 -12.49 2.61 16.87
CA GLU A 39 -12.93 3.39 15.72
C GLU A 39 -12.32 2.85 14.41
N TYR A 40 -11.04 2.45 14.46
CA TYR A 40 -10.38 1.80 13.34
C TYR A 40 -11.07 0.49 12.95
N LEU A 41 -11.31 -0.40 13.91
CA LEU A 41 -11.98 -1.68 13.65
C LEU A 41 -13.41 -1.47 13.12
N ASP A 42 -14.17 -0.54 13.70
CA ASP A 42 -15.54 -0.21 13.29
C ASP A 42 -15.62 0.18 11.80
N GLN A 43 -14.59 0.85 11.27
CA GLN A 43 -14.50 1.21 9.84
C GLN A 43 -14.25 -0.01 8.92
N LEU A 44 -13.67 -1.11 9.42
CA LEU A 44 -13.22 -2.24 8.60
C LEU A 44 -14.31 -3.26 8.26
N VAL A 45 -15.39 -3.37 9.04
CA VAL A 45 -16.34 -4.50 8.94
C VAL A 45 -17.47 -4.31 7.91
N ASN A 46 -17.43 -3.24 7.11
CA ASN A 46 -18.41 -2.96 6.06
C ASN A 46 -18.18 -3.74 4.74
N ASN A 47 -18.03 -5.06 4.83
CA ASN A 47 -17.85 -5.95 3.66
C ASN A 47 -19.19 -6.27 2.96
N TRP A 48 -19.15 -6.73 1.70
CA TRP A 48 -20.37 -7.00 0.91
C TRP A 48 -21.33 -7.98 1.58
N TYR A 49 -20.83 -9.03 2.23
CA TYR A 49 -21.67 -10.00 2.96
C TYR A 49 -22.52 -9.33 4.04
N VAL A 50 -21.94 -8.36 4.74
CA VAL A 50 -22.65 -7.52 5.71
C VAL A 50 -23.67 -6.65 4.98
N LYS A 51 -23.28 -5.99 3.89
CA LYS A 51 -24.21 -5.16 3.08
C LYS A 51 -25.38 -5.97 2.51
N ARG A 52 -25.15 -7.20 2.03
CA ARG A 52 -26.17 -8.11 1.50
C ARG A 52 -27.10 -8.60 2.61
N SER A 53 -26.56 -9.01 3.76
CA SER A 53 -27.36 -9.40 4.92
C SER A 53 -28.24 -8.26 5.43
N LEU A 54 -27.76 -7.01 5.35
CA LEU A 54 -28.53 -5.81 5.68
C LEU A 54 -29.59 -5.46 4.61
N LYS A 55 -29.29 -5.59 3.32
CA LYS A 55 -30.26 -5.37 2.23
C LYS A 55 -31.45 -6.31 2.28
N ASN A 56 -31.24 -7.56 2.67
CA ASN A 56 -32.33 -8.53 2.87
C ASN A 56 -33.18 -8.24 4.13
N LYS A 57 -32.83 -7.20 4.89
CA LYS A 57 -33.49 -6.78 6.14
C LYS A 57 -33.98 -5.33 6.06
N GLU A 58 -34.69 -4.95 5.00
CA GLU A 58 -35.34 -3.63 4.92
C GLU A 58 -36.36 -3.34 6.05
N ASN A 59 -36.60 -4.26 6.99
CA ASN A 59 -37.43 -4.01 8.17
C ASN A 59 -36.82 -4.57 9.46
N ILE A 60 -35.73 -3.99 9.94
CA ILE A 60 -35.43 -4.05 11.38
C ILE A 60 -35.30 -2.62 11.89
N ASN A 61 -36.38 -2.16 12.53
CA ASN A 61 -36.35 -0.97 13.36
C ASN A 61 -35.11 -1.05 14.26
N HIS A 62 -34.19 -0.09 14.10
CA HIS A 62 -33.12 0.13 15.05
C HIS A 62 -33.75 0.64 16.35
N THR A 63 -34.30 -0.26 17.16
CA THR A 63 -34.61 0.04 18.54
C THR A 63 -33.27 0.28 19.21
N THR A 64 -32.97 1.53 19.53
CA THR A 64 -31.93 1.89 20.49
C THR A 64 -32.29 1.22 21.80
N VAL A 65 -31.76 0.02 22.02
CA VAL A 65 -31.82 -0.65 23.31
C VAL A 65 -31.00 0.23 24.24
N ILE A 66 -31.70 1.01 25.07
CA ILE A 66 -31.10 1.70 26.19
C ILE A 66 -30.56 0.60 27.10
N ASP A 67 -29.24 0.50 27.18
CA ASP A 67 -28.53 -0.45 28.03
C ASP A 67 -28.80 -0.11 29.49
N THR A 68 -29.87 -0.69 30.04
CA THR A 68 -30.20 -0.65 31.47
C THR A 68 -29.59 -1.84 32.22
N SER A 69 -28.47 -2.41 31.75
CA SER A 69 -27.86 -3.54 32.42
C SER A 69 -27.30 -3.13 33.79
N THR A 70 -27.77 -3.81 34.83
CA THR A 70 -27.08 -3.91 36.11
C THR A 70 -25.64 -4.36 35.86
N GLU A 71 -24.67 -3.65 36.44
CA GLU A 71 -23.26 -3.91 36.19
C GLU A 71 -22.92 -5.38 36.53
N THR A 72 -22.49 -6.15 35.53
CA THR A 72 -22.12 -7.56 35.73
C THR A 72 -21.00 -7.63 36.79
N PRO A 73 -21.18 -8.39 37.89
CA PRO A 73 -20.17 -8.48 38.94
C PRO A 73 -18.85 -9.06 38.44
N ASP A 74 -17.73 -8.61 39.00
CA ASP A 74 -16.38 -9.08 38.64
C ASP A 74 -16.22 -10.60 38.79
N SER A 75 -16.86 -11.18 39.81
CA SER A 75 -16.89 -12.63 40.03
C SER A 75 -17.46 -13.42 38.84
N ILE A 76 -18.40 -12.84 38.09
CA ILE A 76 -18.97 -13.46 36.90
C ILE A 76 -18.01 -13.39 35.72
N TYR A 77 -17.32 -12.25 35.52
CA TYR A 77 -16.27 -12.14 34.50
C TYR A 77 -15.13 -13.11 34.75
N ILE A 78 -14.64 -13.19 35.99
CA ILE A 78 -13.62 -14.14 36.43
C ILE A 78 -14.07 -15.56 36.14
N LYS A 79 -15.23 -15.98 36.65
CA LYS A 79 -15.77 -17.34 36.43
C LYS A 79 -15.84 -17.69 34.94
N ARG A 80 -16.33 -16.79 34.11
CA ARG A 80 -16.44 -16.99 32.65
C ARG A 80 -15.06 -17.13 32.00
N LEU A 81 -14.10 -16.26 32.29
CA LEU A 81 -12.75 -16.34 31.73
C LEU A 81 -12.03 -17.64 32.12
N PHE A 82 -12.09 -18.03 33.39
CA PHE A 82 -11.40 -19.22 33.91
C PHE A 82 -12.09 -20.54 33.51
N ASN A 83 -13.33 -20.49 33.02
CA ASN A 83 -14.03 -21.66 32.46
C ASN A 83 -13.72 -21.91 30.98
N LEU A 84 -12.95 -21.04 30.31
CA LEU A 84 -12.61 -21.21 28.90
C LEU A 84 -11.45 -22.23 28.75
N PRO A 85 -11.55 -23.18 27.80
CA PRO A 85 -10.54 -24.21 27.59
C PRO A 85 -9.33 -23.61 26.86
N THR A 86 -8.46 -22.92 27.60
CA THR A 86 -7.30 -22.19 27.05
C THR A 86 -5.99 -22.73 27.59
N ILE A 87 -4.97 -22.79 26.73
CA ILE A 87 -3.59 -23.09 27.09
C ILE A 87 -2.84 -21.79 27.39
N ILE A 88 -3.19 -20.71 26.67
CA ILE A 88 -2.65 -19.38 26.91
C ILE A 88 -3.21 -18.87 28.25
N PRO A 89 -2.35 -18.52 29.23
CA PRO A 89 -2.81 -18.04 30.51
C PRO A 89 -3.74 -16.82 30.35
N ILE A 90 -4.90 -16.87 31.00
CA ILE A 90 -5.86 -15.77 31.02
C ILE A 90 -5.84 -15.12 32.41
N SER A 91 -5.97 -13.80 32.45
CA SER A 91 -6.04 -13.06 33.70
C SER A 91 -7.22 -12.08 33.69
N TYR A 92 -7.67 -11.74 34.90
CA TYR A 92 -8.66 -10.70 35.10
C TYR A 92 -8.07 -9.57 35.94
N ASN A 93 -8.20 -8.34 35.44
CA ASN A 93 -7.87 -7.11 36.14
C ASN A 93 -8.63 -5.95 35.49
N ASP A 94 -8.53 -4.75 36.04
CA ASP A 94 -9.25 -3.58 35.54
C ASP A 94 -8.96 -3.26 34.08
N LYS A 95 -7.75 -3.56 33.59
CA LYS A 95 -7.38 -3.37 32.19
C LYS A 95 -8.18 -4.32 31.31
N VAL A 96 -8.17 -5.62 31.61
CA VAL A 96 -8.95 -6.63 30.88
C VAL A 96 -10.45 -6.33 30.97
N LYS A 97 -10.98 -5.95 32.14
CA LYS A 97 -12.39 -5.57 32.34
C LYS A 97 -12.82 -4.43 31.41
N LYS A 98 -12.00 -3.37 31.28
CA LYS A 98 -12.27 -2.24 30.38
C LYS A 98 -12.39 -2.70 28.92
N TRP A 99 -11.49 -3.58 28.47
CA TRP A 99 -11.56 -4.15 27.12
C TRP A 99 -12.76 -5.07 26.94
N ILE A 100 -13.10 -5.92 27.92
CA ILE A 100 -14.29 -6.78 27.87
C ILE A 100 -15.55 -5.93 27.67
N LYS A 101 -15.77 -4.93 28.53
CA LYS A 101 -16.93 -4.02 28.43
C LYS A 101 -17.05 -3.38 27.05
N MET A 102 -15.93 -3.13 26.38
CA MET A 102 -15.92 -2.53 25.06
C MET A 102 -16.20 -3.54 23.93
N TYR A 103 -15.60 -4.73 24.00
CA TYR A 103 -15.82 -5.79 23.02
C TYR A 103 -17.22 -6.40 23.13
N THR A 104 -17.90 -6.24 24.26
CA THR A 104 -19.28 -6.71 24.46
C THR A 104 -20.36 -5.65 24.31
N ARG A 105 -20.02 -4.45 23.80
CA ARG A 105 -21.05 -3.47 23.42
C ARG A 105 -21.90 -4.02 22.29
N ASN A 106 -23.21 -4.02 22.45
CA ASN A 106 -24.11 -4.47 21.39
C ASN A 106 -24.30 -3.40 20.32
N ASN A 107 -23.51 -3.47 19.25
CA ASN A 107 -23.66 -2.61 18.08
C ASN A 107 -23.50 -3.41 16.77
N SER A 108 -23.82 -2.78 15.64
CA SER A 108 -23.78 -3.43 14.32
C SER A 108 -22.41 -4.04 14.02
N PHE A 109 -21.32 -3.37 14.38
CA PHE A 109 -19.97 -3.90 14.23
C PHE A 109 -19.79 -5.24 14.95
N ARG A 110 -20.11 -5.33 16.25
CA ARG A 110 -19.91 -6.57 17.03
C ARG A 110 -20.75 -7.71 16.48
N ARG A 111 -21.99 -7.42 16.09
CA ARG A 111 -22.90 -8.41 15.48
C ARG A 111 -22.35 -8.93 14.15
N ASN A 112 -21.82 -8.05 13.31
CA ASN A 112 -21.23 -8.41 12.02
C ASN A 112 -19.92 -9.18 12.18
N LEU A 113 -19.04 -8.73 13.08
CA LEU A 113 -17.79 -9.41 13.43
C LEU A 113 -18.06 -10.85 13.88
N LEU A 114 -19.01 -11.05 14.79
CA LEU A 114 -19.42 -12.38 15.25
C LEU A 114 -20.02 -13.21 14.10
N GLY A 115 -20.74 -12.60 13.16
CA GLY A 115 -21.21 -13.33 11.98
C GLY A 115 -20.09 -13.82 11.07
N MET A 116 -18.94 -13.12 11.05
CA MET A 116 -17.79 -13.50 10.23
C MET A 116 -16.93 -14.61 10.85
N THR A 117 -17.04 -14.87 12.16
CA THR A 117 -16.22 -15.91 12.82
C THR A 117 -16.50 -17.28 12.23
N ASP A 118 -17.77 -17.58 11.94
CA ASP A 118 -18.21 -18.88 11.40
C ASP A 118 -17.54 -19.21 10.06
N TYR A 119 -17.15 -18.19 9.28
CA TYR A 119 -16.47 -18.36 8.00
C TYR A 119 -14.95 -18.45 8.15
N TYR A 120 -14.32 -17.52 8.89
CA TYR A 120 -12.86 -17.45 8.93
C TYR A 120 -12.21 -18.40 9.93
N PHE A 121 -12.86 -18.69 11.06
CA PHE A 121 -12.25 -19.48 12.13
C PHE A 121 -11.90 -20.91 11.70
N PRO A 122 -12.72 -21.63 10.89
CA PRO A 122 -12.34 -22.95 10.42
C PRO A 122 -11.00 -22.98 9.67
N PHE A 123 -10.72 -21.98 8.82
CA PHE A 123 -9.43 -21.86 8.14
C PHE A 123 -8.28 -21.61 9.12
N PHE A 124 -8.52 -20.79 10.15
CA PHE A 124 -7.52 -20.50 11.18
C PHE A 124 -7.20 -21.72 12.02
N GLU A 125 -8.22 -22.43 12.47
CA GLU A 125 -8.13 -23.63 13.29
C GLU A 125 -7.40 -24.74 12.54
N GLN A 126 -7.74 -24.98 11.28
CA GLN A 126 -7.05 -25.96 10.45
C GLN A 126 -5.54 -25.69 10.34
N VAL A 127 -5.15 -24.42 10.15
CA VAL A 127 -3.73 -24.05 10.07
C VAL A 127 -3.06 -24.14 11.43
N PHE A 128 -3.69 -23.67 12.51
CA PHE A 128 -3.08 -23.73 13.85
C PHE A 128 -2.93 -25.15 14.37
N ASP A 129 -3.91 -26.01 14.13
CA ASP A 129 -3.83 -27.44 14.43
C ASP A 129 -2.69 -28.12 13.66
N LYS A 130 -2.54 -27.83 12.36
CA LYS A 130 -1.41 -28.31 11.54
C LYS A 130 -0.03 -27.94 12.11
N TYR A 131 0.07 -26.83 12.85
CA TYR A 131 1.32 -26.37 13.48
C TYR A 131 1.42 -26.68 14.97
N ASP A 132 0.45 -27.40 15.55
CA ASP A 132 0.34 -27.67 16.98
C ASP A 132 0.38 -26.37 17.82
N LEU A 133 -0.41 -25.38 17.39
CA LEU A 133 -0.52 -24.08 18.05
C LEU A 133 -1.87 -23.94 18.79
N PRO A 134 -1.91 -23.18 19.90
CA PRO A 134 -3.17 -22.91 20.60
C PRO A 134 -4.21 -22.26 19.68
N LEU A 135 -5.41 -22.85 19.61
CA LEU A 135 -6.48 -22.39 18.71
C LEU A 135 -7.00 -21.00 19.09
N GLU A 136 -6.86 -20.60 20.35
CA GLU A 136 -7.21 -19.26 20.81
C GLU A 136 -6.40 -18.14 20.13
N LEU A 137 -5.26 -18.44 19.50
CA LEU A 137 -4.51 -17.45 18.70
C LEU A 137 -5.36 -16.84 17.56
N LYS A 138 -6.45 -17.51 17.14
CA LYS A 138 -7.38 -16.99 16.12
C LYS A 138 -8.01 -15.66 16.49
N TYR A 139 -8.17 -15.37 17.78
CA TYR A 139 -8.71 -14.09 18.25
C TYR A 139 -7.77 -12.91 17.96
N MET A 140 -6.49 -13.16 17.62
CA MET A 140 -5.60 -12.10 17.15
C MET A 140 -6.08 -11.49 15.83
N ALA A 141 -6.65 -12.27 14.91
CA ALA A 141 -7.16 -11.75 13.65
C ALA A 141 -8.32 -10.75 13.85
N ILE A 142 -9.08 -10.89 14.95
CA ILE A 142 -10.12 -9.93 15.34
C ILE A 142 -9.50 -8.59 15.73
N ILE A 143 -8.51 -8.59 16.63
CA ILE A 143 -7.92 -7.35 17.14
C ILE A 143 -7.02 -6.65 16.11
N GLU A 144 -6.49 -7.40 15.14
CA GLU A 144 -5.67 -6.88 14.05
C GLU A 144 -6.50 -6.23 12.93
N SER A 145 -7.58 -6.88 12.49
CA SER A 145 -8.28 -6.48 11.26
C SER A 145 -9.80 -6.47 11.34
N GLY A 146 -10.38 -6.89 12.46
CA GLY A 146 -11.82 -7.15 12.55
C GLY A 146 -12.27 -8.20 11.53
N LEU A 147 -11.41 -9.17 11.21
CA LEU A 147 -11.63 -10.19 10.17
C LEU A 147 -11.82 -9.63 8.76
N ASN A 148 -11.19 -8.50 8.44
CA ASN A 148 -11.18 -7.96 7.09
C ASN A 148 -9.88 -8.34 6.34
N PRO A 149 -9.92 -9.23 5.33
CA PRO A 149 -8.74 -9.67 4.59
C PRO A 149 -8.13 -8.58 3.70
N ARG A 150 -8.81 -7.46 3.49
CA ARG A 150 -8.29 -6.31 2.73
C ARG A 150 -7.96 -5.12 3.63
N ALA A 151 -8.00 -5.29 4.95
CA ALA A 151 -7.65 -4.26 5.90
C ALA A 151 -6.24 -3.73 5.63
N ARG A 152 -6.08 -2.41 5.69
CA ARG A 152 -4.78 -1.74 5.53
C ARG A 152 -4.62 -0.70 6.62
N SER A 153 -3.54 -0.77 7.37
CA SER A 153 -3.20 0.26 8.37
C SER A 153 -2.52 1.46 7.72
N ARG A 154 -2.48 2.58 8.44
CA ARG A 154 -1.74 3.80 8.04
C ARG A 154 -0.24 3.53 7.87
N ALA A 155 0.30 2.59 8.65
CA ALA A 155 1.70 2.17 8.58
C ALA A 155 1.99 1.19 7.42
N GLY A 156 0.95 0.65 6.76
CA GLY A 156 1.11 -0.25 5.62
C GLY A 156 1.06 -1.74 5.96
N ALA A 157 0.61 -2.10 7.17
CA ALA A 157 0.18 -3.45 7.50
C ALA A 157 -1.05 -3.82 6.67
N VAL A 158 -1.16 -5.09 6.24
CA VAL A 158 -2.23 -5.54 5.35
C VAL A 158 -2.77 -6.91 5.77
N GLY A 159 -4.07 -7.11 5.59
CA GLY A 159 -4.75 -8.39 5.68
C GLY A 159 -5.29 -8.75 7.05
N LEU A 160 -5.80 -9.98 7.18
CA LEU A 160 -6.40 -10.52 8.41
C LEU A 160 -5.44 -10.41 9.60
N TRP A 161 -4.17 -10.66 9.32
CA TRP A 161 -3.08 -10.74 10.27
C TRP A 161 -2.19 -9.49 10.30
N GLN A 162 -2.58 -8.42 9.57
CA GLN A 162 -1.88 -7.13 9.52
C GLN A 162 -0.37 -7.26 9.32
N PHE A 163 0.06 -8.06 8.35
CA PHE A 163 1.49 -8.19 8.06
C PHE A 163 2.07 -6.91 7.46
N MET A 164 3.15 -6.42 8.05
CA MET A 164 4.03 -5.44 7.42
C MET A 164 4.69 -6.05 6.17
N TYR A 165 4.93 -5.24 5.13
CA TYR A 165 5.46 -5.73 3.85
C TYR A 165 6.74 -6.58 3.99
N PRO A 166 7.80 -6.12 4.72
CA PRO A 166 9.01 -6.91 4.86
C PRO A 166 8.78 -8.22 5.62
N THR A 167 7.95 -8.18 6.66
CA THR A 167 7.62 -9.35 7.48
C THR A 167 6.83 -10.38 6.67
N GLY A 168 5.83 -9.94 5.91
CA GLY A 168 5.07 -10.85 5.02
C GLY A 168 5.99 -11.56 4.03
N LYS A 169 6.92 -10.82 3.40
CA LYS A 169 7.94 -11.41 2.50
C LYS A 169 8.84 -12.41 3.24
N MET A 170 9.26 -12.10 4.46
CA MET A 170 10.10 -12.98 5.29
C MET A 170 9.43 -14.32 5.57
N TYR A 171 8.11 -14.34 5.76
CA TYR A 171 7.32 -15.56 5.97
C TYR A 171 6.75 -16.16 4.68
N GLY A 172 7.29 -15.77 3.52
CA GLY A 172 7.01 -16.42 2.24
C GLY A 172 5.79 -15.90 1.47
N LEU A 173 5.16 -14.81 1.92
CA LEU A 173 4.04 -14.21 1.21
C LEU A 173 4.51 -13.48 -0.05
N GLU A 174 3.86 -13.77 -1.17
CA GLU A 174 4.08 -13.08 -2.44
C GLU A 174 3.40 -11.71 -2.45
N ILE A 175 4.17 -10.65 -2.73
CA ILE A 175 3.67 -9.28 -2.80
C ILE A 175 4.30 -8.58 -4.01
N ASN A 176 3.49 -8.32 -5.03
CA ASN A 176 3.89 -7.67 -6.29
C ASN A 176 2.76 -6.78 -6.82
N SER A 177 2.83 -6.23 -8.03
CA SER A 177 1.83 -5.29 -8.55
C SER A 177 0.40 -5.85 -8.74
N TYR A 178 0.24 -7.16 -8.88
CA TYR A 178 -1.04 -7.84 -9.10
C TYR A 178 -1.52 -8.61 -7.87
N VAL A 179 -0.60 -9.20 -7.11
CA VAL A 179 -0.89 -10.11 -6.00
C VAL A 179 -0.34 -9.55 -4.69
N ASP A 180 -1.11 -9.66 -3.61
CA ASP A 180 -0.67 -9.40 -2.24
C ASP A 180 -1.25 -10.50 -1.33
N GLU A 181 -0.47 -11.56 -1.11
CA GLU A 181 -0.88 -12.74 -0.35
C GLU A 181 -1.01 -12.48 1.15
N ARG A 182 -0.71 -11.26 1.63
CA ARG A 182 -1.13 -10.84 2.97
C ARG A 182 -2.65 -10.77 3.09
N MET A 183 -3.36 -10.55 1.98
CA MET A 183 -4.81 -10.56 1.93
C MET A 183 -5.39 -11.97 1.73
N ASP A 184 -4.59 -12.94 1.31
CA ASP A 184 -5.03 -14.33 1.11
C ASP A 184 -5.28 -15.00 2.46
N VAL A 185 -6.46 -15.58 2.67
CA VAL A 185 -6.89 -16.10 3.99
C VAL A 185 -5.97 -17.21 4.48
N GLU A 186 -5.74 -18.24 3.67
CA GLU A 186 -4.98 -19.42 4.07
C GLU A 186 -3.49 -19.11 4.16
N LYS A 187 -2.93 -18.44 3.15
CA LYS A 187 -1.49 -18.13 3.12
C LYS A 187 -1.07 -17.17 4.21
N SER A 188 -1.85 -16.12 4.46
CA SER A 188 -1.54 -15.18 5.53
C SER A 188 -1.67 -15.84 6.92
N THR A 189 -2.63 -16.74 7.11
CA THR A 189 -2.76 -17.53 8.35
C THR A 189 -1.58 -18.47 8.54
N GLU A 190 -1.15 -19.16 7.49
CA GLU A 190 0.05 -20.01 7.50
C GLU A 190 1.31 -19.21 7.89
N ALA A 191 1.44 -17.98 7.36
CA ALA A 191 2.52 -17.07 7.75
C ALA A 191 2.41 -16.63 9.22
N ALA A 192 1.21 -16.34 9.72
CA ALA A 192 0.96 -16.00 11.12
C ALA A 192 1.31 -17.15 12.06
N ALA A 193 0.92 -18.38 11.72
CA ALA A 193 1.25 -19.58 12.47
C ALA A 193 2.78 -19.77 12.58
N LYS A 194 3.50 -19.68 11.45
CA LYS A 194 4.97 -19.75 11.45
C LYS A 194 5.60 -18.67 12.32
N TYR A 195 5.11 -17.43 12.20
CA TYR A 195 5.59 -16.32 13.03
C TYR A 195 5.39 -16.60 14.52
N LEU A 196 4.18 -16.97 14.92
CA LEU A 196 3.83 -17.20 16.33
C LEU A 196 4.61 -18.37 16.93
N ARG A 197 4.79 -19.45 16.17
CA ARG A 197 5.66 -20.56 16.54
C ARG A 197 7.09 -20.11 16.79
N ASP A 198 7.64 -19.26 15.92
CA ASP A 198 9.01 -18.78 16.05
C ASP A 198 9.15 -17.81 17.24
N MET A 199 8.13 -17.00 17.54
CA MET A 199 8.09 -16.20 18.76
C MET A 199 8.02 -17.07 20.02
N TYR A 200 7.22 -18.14 19.99
CA TYR A 200 7.13 -19.06 21.12
C TYR A 200 8.45 -19.78 21.38
N LYS A 201 9.18 -20.18 20.34
CA LYS A 201 10.55 -20.71 20.49
C LYS A 201 11.52 -19.72 21.16
N ILE A 202 11.32 -18.42 20.97
CA ILE A 202 12.17 -17.38 21.56
C ILE A 202 11.81 -17.12 23.02
N PHE A 203 10.51 -17.06 23.35
CA PHE A 203 10.04 -16.58 24.65
C PHE A 203 9.54 -17.67 25.59
N GLY A 204 9.21 -18.87 25.08
CA GLY A 204 8.62 -19.96 25.86
C GLY A 204 7.27 -19.61 26.50
N ASN A 205 6.66 -18.49 26.09
CA ASN A 205 5.47 -17.92 26.71
C ASN A 205 4.58 -17.30 25.64
N TRP A 206 3.31 -17.70 25.61
CA TRP A 206 2.36 -17.25 24.59
C TRP A 206 1.99 -15.78 24.73
N GLN A 207 1.81 -15.26 25.94
CA GLN A 207 1.51 -13.82 26.13
C GLN A 207 2.68 -12.95 25.64
N LEU A 208 3.92 -13.36 25.88
CA LEU A 208 5.09 -12.68 25.33
C LEU A 208 5.20 -12.81 23.81
N SER A 209 4.82 -13.97 23.27
CA SER A 209 4.81 -14.22 21.82
C SER A 209 3.79 -13.35 21.10
N ILE A 210 2.60 -13.20 21.69
CA ILE A 210 1.54 -12.30 21.22
C ILE A 210 1.99 -10.83 21.35
N ALA A 211 2.63 -10.44 22.46
CA ALA A 211 3.19 -9.10 22.62
C ALA A 211 4.29 -8.79 21.58
N ALA A 212 5.10 -9.79 21.23
CA ALA A 212 6.13 -9.70 20.20
C ALA A 212 5.53 -9.63 18.80
N TYR A 213 4.36 -10.22 18.55
CA TYR A 213 3.63 -10.05 17.30
C TYR A 213 3.31 -8.58 17.02
N ASN A 214 2.80 -7.88 18.03
CA ASN A 214 2.41 -6.48 17.92
C ASN A 214 3.61 -5.50 17.87
N SER A 215 4.61 -5.67 18.74
CA SER A 215 5.74 -4.72 18.85
C SER A 215 7.07 -5.19 18.28
N GLY A 216 7.15 -6.42 17.81
CA GLY A 216 8.40 -7.08 17.45
C GLY A 216 9.17 -7.63 18.67
N ALA A 217 9.85 -8.76 18.46
CA ALA A 217 10.63 -9.45 19.48
C ALA A 217 11.70 -8.56 20.18
N GLY A 218 12.27 -7.59 19.47
CA GLY A 218 13.28 -6.68 20.03
C GLY A 218 12.73 -5.80 21.16
N ASN A 219 11.48 -5.32 21.03
CA ASN A 219 10.84 -4.52 22.05
C ASN A 219 10.50 -5.34 23.30
N VAL A 220 10.03 -6.57 23.11
CA VAL A 220 9.78 -7.50 24.22
C VAL A 220 11.09 -7.87 24.93
N LYS A 221 12.16 -8.20 24.21
CA LYS A 221 13.49 -8.46 24.81
C LYS A 221 14.01 -7.25 25.59
N LYS A 222 13.77 -6.04 25.09
CA LYS A 222 14.14 -4.79 25.79
C LYS A 222 13.33 -4.60 27.06
N ALA A 223 12.04 -4.94 27.08
CA ALA A 223 11.18 -4.89 28.25
C ALA A 223 11.61 -5.92 29.31
N ILE A 224 11.87 -7.17 28.90
CA ILE A 224 12.42 -8.23 29.77
C ILE A 224 13.71 -7.74 30.46
N ARG A 225 14.67 -7.21 29.70
CA ARG A 225 15.92 -6.69 30.27
C ARG A 225 15.68 -5.54 31.26
N ARG A 226 14.73 -4.64 30.98
CA ARG A 226 14.41 -3.50 31.86
C ARG A 226 13.69 -3.91 33.15
N SER A 227 12.96 -5.01 33.13
CA SER A 227 12.30 -5.58 34.30
C SER A 227 13.23 -6.36 35.24
N GLY A 228 14.53 -6.49 34.90
CA GLY A 228 15.45 -7.33 35.64
C GLY A 228 15.39 -8.82 35.23
N GLY A 229 14.94 -9.11 34.01
CA GLY A 229 14.91 -10.47 33.48
C GLY A 229 13.59 -11.24 33.68
N LYS A 230 12.51 -10.55 34.08
CA LYS A 230 11.19 -11.17 34.21
C LYS A 230 10.63 -11.60 32.87
N THR A 231 9.90 -12.72 32.86
CA THR A 231 9.34 -13.35 31.66
C THR A 231 7.83 -13.55 31.74
N ASP A 232 7.19 -12.99 32.76
CA ASP A 232 5.74 -12.83 32.82
C ASP A 232 5.31 -11.52 32.13
N PHE A 233 4.18 -11.55 31.42
CA PHE A 233 3.68 -10.38 30.71
C PHE A 233 3.36 -9.20 31.63
N TRP A 234 2.73 -9.46 32.78
CA TRP A 234 2.31 -8.42 33.73
C TRP A 234 3.51 -7.83 34.46
N GLU A 235 4.54 -8.63 34.75
CA GLU A 235 5.80 -8.13 35.31
C GLU A 235 6.56 -7.22 34.33
N ILE A 236 6.51 -7.49 33.02
CA ILE A 236 7.16 -6.64 32.01
C ILE A 236 6.26 -5.51 31.48
N TYR A 237 4.96 -5.54 31.80
CA TYR A 237 3.94 -4.60 31.30
C TYR A 237 4.36 -3.13 31.36
N PRO A 238 4.95 -2.61 32.47
CA PRO A 238 5.35 -1.21 32.55
C PRO A 238 6.44 -0.80 31.55
N TYR A 239 7.20 -1.76 31.03
CA TYR A 239 8.34 -1.53 30.15
C TYR A 239 8.04 -1.75 28.66
N LEU A 240 6.85 -2.28 28.33
CA LEU A 240 6.37 -2.49 26.97
C LEU A 240 5.92 -1.18 26.31
N PRO A 241 5.97 -1.08 24.97
CA PRO A 241 5.34 0.02 24.24
C PRO A 241 3.86 0.17 24.59
N LYS A 242 3.36 1.41 24.61
CA LYS A 242 1.97 1.72 25.02
C LYS A 242 0.93 0.91 24.24
N GLU A 243 1.10 0.82 22.93
CA GLU A 243 0.22 0.07 22.02
C GLU A 243 0.15 -1.42 22.43
N THR A 244 1.30 -2.01 22.77
CA THR A 244 1.42 -3.43 23.13
C THR A 244 0.82 -3.76 24.50
N ARG A 245 0.86 -2.80 25.42
CA ARG A 245 0.25 -2.95 26.74
C ARG A 245 -1.27 -3.18 26.65
N GLY A 246 -1.94 -2.53 25.69
CA GLY A 246 -3.36 -2.76 25.41
C GLY A 246 -3.66 -4.05 24.65
N TYR A 247 -2.66 -4.61 23.95
CA TYR A 247 -2.86 -5.69 22.99
C TYR A 247 -3.27 -7.03 23.64
N ILE A 248 -2.62 -7.46 24.73
CA ILE A 248 -3.00 -8.70 25.45
C ILE A 248 -4.38 -8.57 26.11
N PRO A 249 -4.70 -7.47 26.83
CA PRO A 249 -6.07 -7.23 27.29
C PRO A 249 -7.12 -7.25 26.17
N ALA A 250 -6.83 -6.66 25.00
CA ALA A 250 -7.72 -6.69 23.84
C ALA A 250 -7.92 -8.12 23.31
N PHE A 251 -6.85 -8.92 23.23
CA PHE A 251 -6.91 -10.33 22.87
C PHE A 251 -7.83 -11.12 23.81
N MET A 252 -7.64 -10.99 25.13
CA MET A 252 -8.47 -11.67 26.13
C MET A 252 -9.93 -11.23 26.04
N ALA A 253 -10.18 -9.95 25.76
CA ALA A 253 -11.52 -9.43 25.58
C ALA A 253 -12.20 -9.92 24.29
N ALA A 254 -11.48 -10.02 23.18
CA ALA A 254 -11.99 -10.61 21.95
C ALA A 254 -12.35 -12.09 22.16
N LEU A 255 -11.47 -12.84 22.81
CA LEU A 255 -11.70 -14.23 23.23
C LEU A 255 -12.97 -14.32 24.10
N TYR A 256 -13.09 -13.51 25.14
CA TYR A 256 -14.27 -13.48 26.00
C TYR A 256 -15.55 -13.15 25.23
N ALA A 257 -15.52 -12.10 24.41
CA ALA A 257 -16.69 -11.60 23.73
C ALA A 257 -17.24 -12.60 22.73
N VAL A 258 -16.38 -13.31 21.99
CA VAL A 258 -16.84 -14.36 21.04
C VAL A 258 -17.41 -15.58 21.77
N ASN A 259 -16.91 -15.92 22.96
CA ASN A 259 -17.42 -17.08 23.70
C ASN A 259 -18.66 -16.78 24.54
N TYR A 260 -18.85 -15.53 24.96
CA TYR A 260 -19.94 -15.11 25.85
C TYR A 260 -20.82 -13.99 25.28
N TYR A 261 -20.92 -13.84 23.95
CA TYR A 261 -21.72 -12.76 23.35
C TYR A 261 -23.21 -12.83 23.73
N LYS A 262 -23.73 -14.04 24.00
CA LYS A 262 -25.14 -14.27 24.35
C LYS A 262 -25.48 -13.66 25.69
N GLU A 263 -24.57 -13.76 26.65
CA GLU A 263 -24.69 -13.19 28.00
C GLU A 263 -24.60 -11.67 28.00
N HIS A 264 -24.24 -11.06 26.87
CA HIS A 264 -24.22 -9.62 26.63
C HIS A 264 -25.31 -9.19 25.64
N ASN A 265 -26.32 -10.04 25.41
CA ASN A 265 -27.48 -9.79 24.55
C ASN A 265 -27.12 -9.45 23.09
N ILE A 266 -25.94 -9.86 22.62
CA ILE A 266 -25.53 -9.64 21.23
C ILE A 266 -26.12 -10.77 20.39
N THR A 267 -26.73 -10.44 19.26
CA THR A 267 -27.16 -11.44 18.27
C THR A 267 -26.32 -11.30 17.01
N PRO A 268 -25.45 -12.28 16.69
CA PRO A 268 -24.63 -12.26 15.49
C PRO A 268 -25.49 -12.02 14.24
N THR A 269 -24.96 -11.23 13.32
CA THR A 269 -25.57 -11.08 12.00
C THR A 269 -25.45 -12.42 11.30
N LYS A 270 -26.57 -13.03 10.92
CA LYS A 270 -26.56 -14.20 10.04
C LYS A 270 -25.97 -13.78 8.70
N ILE A 271 -24.73 -14.18 8.46
CA ILE A 271 -24.09 -14.02 7.17
C ILE A 271 -24.26 -15.34 6.44
N ASN A 272 -24.97 -15.32 5.32
CA ASN A 272 -25.07 -16.49 4.46
C ASN A 272 -23.73 -16.63 3.72
N PHE A 273 -22.89 -17.54 4.21
CA PHE A 273 -21.68 -18.00 3.56
C PHE A 273 -21.90 -19.41 2.97
N ASP A 274 -23.14 -19.80 2.63
CA ASP A 274 -23.52 -21.15 2.13
C ASP A 274 -22.87 -21.52 0.78
N VAL A 275 -21.83 -20.79 0.39
CA VAL A 275 -20.98 -21.04 -0.75
C VAL A 275 -19.88 -22.00 -0.29
N VAL A 276 -20.12 -23.30 -0.44
CA VAL A 276 -19.01 -24.25 -0.54
C VAL A 276 -18.14 -23.78 -1.71
N THR A 277 -16.83 -23.69 -1.52
CA THR A 277 -15.91 -23.18 -2.54
C THR A 277 -14.87 -24.22 -2.93
N ASP A 278 -14.35 -24.08 -4.13
CA ASP A 278 -13.15 -24.77 -4.60
C ASP A 278 -12.29 -23.80 -5.42
N THR A 279 -11.10 -24.24 -5.82
CA THR A 279 -10.13 -23.44 -6.56
C THR A 279 -9.81 -24.04 -7.92
N VAL A 280 -9.74 -23.18 -8.94
CA VAL A 280 -9.21 -23.52 -10.26
C VAL A 280 -7.88 -22.80 -10.49
N MET A 281 -6.93 -23.47 -11.14
CA MET A 281 -5.60 -22.90 -11.38
C MET A 281 -5.57 -22.11 -12.68
N ILE A 282 -5.36 -20.80 -12.58
CA ILE A 282 -5.35 -19.87 -13.70
C ILE A 282 -3.93 -19.70 -14.24
N ASN A 283 -3.73 -20.04 -15.51
CA ASN A 283 -2.43 -20.03 -16.20
C ASN A 283 -2.30 -18.93 -17.27
N LYS A 284 -3.30 -18.06 -17.39
CA LYS A 284 -3.30 -16.90 -18.28
C LYS A 284 -3.85 -15.68 -17.55
N LYS A 285 -3.53 -14.49 -18.05
CA LYS A 285 -4.02 -13.26 -17.44
C LYS A 285 -5.55 -13.21 -17.52
N LEU A 286 -6.20 -12.99 -16.38
CA LEU A 286 -7.66 -13.03 -16.26
C LEU A 286 -8.16 -11.94 -15.31
N HIS A 287 -9.10 -11.13 -15.75
CA HIS A 287 -9.76 -10.15 -14.90
C HIS A 287 -11.00 -10.76 -14.23
N LEU A 288 -11.23 -10.52 -12.94
CA LEU A 288 -12.36 -11.10 -12.20
C LEU A 288 -13.72 -10.72 -12.79
N LYS A 289 -13.87 -9.54 -13.41
CA LYS A 289 -15.08 -9.17 -14.17
C LYS A 289 -15.38 -10.08 -15.35
N GLN A 290 -14.37 -10.68 -15.98
CA GLN A 290 -14.60 -11.65 -17.06
C GLN A 290 -15.36 -12.86 -16.51
N VAL A 291 -14.89 -13.37 -15.37
CA VAL A 291 -15.49 -14.50 -14.67
C VAL A 291 -16.87 -14.15 -14.14
N SER A 292 -16.98 -13.03 -13.41
CA SER A 292 -18.21 -12.58 -12.76
C SER A 292 -19.34 -12.35 -13.76
N GLU A 293 -19.08 -11.63 -14.85
CA GLU A 293 -20.13 -11.34 -15.85
C GLU A 293 -20.47 -12.57 -16.71
N TYR A 294 -19.50 -13.45 -17.01
CA TYR A 294 -19.75 -14.64 -17.83
C TYR A 294 -20.51 -15.72 -17.05
N LEU A 295 -20.12 -15.99 -15.80
CA LEU A 295 -20.73 -17.02 -14.96
C LEU A 295 -21.91 -16.52 -14.11
N ASN A 296 -22.25 -15.23 -14.24
CA ASN A 296 -23.28 -14.55 -13.46
C ASN A 296 -23.05 -14.67 -11.94
N ILE A 297 -21.80 -14.43 -11.51
CA ILE A 297 -21.40 -14.36 -10.10
C ILE A 297 -21.35 -12.89 -9.71
N ASP A 298 -21.88 -12.53 -8.54
CA ASP A 298 -21.74 -11.16 -8.03
C ASP A 298 -20.25 -10.78 -7.93
N PHE A 299 -19.91 -9.60 -8.45
CA PHE A 299 -18.51 -9.18 -8.55
C PHE A 299 -17.85 -8.95 -7.18
N ASP A 300 -18.62 -8.45 -6.22
CA ASP A 300 -18.12 -8.23 -4.86
C ASP A 300 -17.95 -9.57 -4.13
N GLU A 301 -18.86 -10.52 -4.35
CA GLU A 301 -18.72 -11.91 -3.86
C GLU A 301 -17.41 -12.54 -4.36
N LEU A 302 -17.18 -12.51 -5.67
CA LEU A 302 -15.97 -13.06 -6.29
C LEU A 302 -14.70 -12.36 -5.78
N THR A 303 -14.77 -11.05 -5.54
CA THR A 303 -13.66 -10.26 -4.98
C THR A 303 -13.35 -10.64 -3.54
N ILE A 304 -14.38 -10.97 -2.73
CA ILE A 304 -14.18 -11.40 -1.34
C ILE A 304 -13.60 -12.81 -1.27
N LEU A 305 -14.00 -13.70 -2.17
CA LEU A 305 -13.40 -15.03 -2.29
C LEU A 305 -11.94 -14.96 -2.75
N ASN A 306 -11.55 -13.89 -3.44
CA ASN A 306 -10.22 -13.71 -4.02
C ASN A 306 -9.56 -12.36 -3.62
N PRO A 307 -9.37 -12.13 -2.31
CA PRO A 307 -8.95 -10.82 -1.80
C PRO A 307 -7.51 -10.45 -2.18
N GLN A 308 -6.67 -11.42 -2.56
CA GLN A 308 -5.26 -11.26 -2.91
C GLN A 308 -5.00 -10.50 -4.20
N TYR A 309 -5.98 -10.38 -5.11
CA TYR A 309 -5.80 -9.71 -6.40
C TYR A 309 -6.06 -8.21 -6.30
N LYS A 310 -5.00 -7.41 -6.29
CA LYS A 310 -5.07 -5.95 -6.07
C LYS A 310 -5.77 -5.18 -7.18
N ARG A 311 -5.60 -5.63 -8.41
CA ARG A 311 -6.17 -5.00 -9.61
C ARG A 311 -7.39 -5.76 -10.14
N GLN A 312 -7.91 -6.71 -9.35
CA GLN A 312 -8.94 -7.63 -9.82
C GLN A 312 -8.48 -8.43 -11.05
N ILE A 313 -7.17 -8.63 -11.15
CA ILE A 313 -6.49 -9.33 -12.23
C ILE A 313 -5.63 -10.44 -11.61
N ILE A 314 -5.87 -11.64 -12.08
CA ILE A 314 -5.03 -12.81 -11.87
C ILE A 314 -3.96 -12.78 -12.96
N PRO A 315 -2.66 -12.69 -12.62
CA PRO A 315 -1.64 -12.54 -13.63
C PRO A 315 -1.51 -13.77 -14.53
N GLY A 316 -1.46 -14.99 -13.97
CA GLY A 316 -1.50 -16.30 -14.66
C GLY A 316 -0.37 -16.61 -15.67
N HIS A 317 0.11 -15.64 -16.42
CA HIS A 317 0.99 -15.78 -17.59
C HIS A 317 2.42 -16.23 -17.28
N TYR A 318 2.94 -15.94 -16.08
CA TYR A 318 4.29 -16.36 -15.66
C TYR A 318 4.29 -17.47 -14.60
N LYS A 319 3.14 -17.73 -13.98
CA LYS A 319 2.93 -18.72 -12.92
C LYS A 319 1.43 -18.89 -12.73
N ALA A 320 1.00 -20.11 -12.42
CA ALA A 320 -0.39 -20.39 -12.13
C ALA A 320 -0.81 -19.84 -10.76
N TYR A 321 -2.02 -19.27 -10.67
CA TYR A 321 -2.60 -18.76 -9.43
C TYR A 321 -4.01 -19.30 -9.20
N PRO A 322 -4.41 -19.54 -7.93
CA PRO A 322 -5.73 -20.07 -7.63
C PRO A 322 -6.82 -19.01 -7.77
N LEU A 323 -7.89 -19.33 -8.49
CA LEU A 323 -9.15 -18.60 -8.47
C LEU A 323 -10.15 -19.41 -7.65
N ARG A 324 -10.58 -18.88 -6.51
CA ARG A 324 -11.61 -19.48 -5.67
C ARG A 324 -13.00 -19.13 -6.20
N LEU A 325 -13.83 -20.14 -6.38
CA LEU A 325 -15.19 -20.01 -6.92
C LEU A 325 -16.19 -20.74 -6.02
N PRO A 326 -17.48 -20.34 -6.04
CA PRO A 326 -18.57 -21.21 -5.64
C PRO A 326 -18.46 -22.58 -6.31
N ILE A 327 -18.68 -23.66 -5.55
CA ILE A 327 -18.51 -25.04 -6.03
C ILE A 327 -19.38 -25.34 -7.26
N ASP A 328 -20.59 -24.77 -7.31
CA ASP A 328 -21.54 -24.89 -8.42
C ASP A 328 -21.06 -24.17 -9.69
N LYS A 329 -20.08 -23.26 -9.57
CA LYS A 329 -19.49 -22.50 -10.68
C LYS A 329 -18.18 -23.07 -11.20
N VAL A 330 -17.60 -24.06 -10.52
CA VAL A 330 -16.33 -24.68 -10.90
C VAL A 330 -16.47 -25.43 -12.22
N SER A 331 -17.49 -26.27 -12.35
CA SER A 331 -17.76 -27.03 -13.58
C SER A 331 -18.04 -26.11 -14.77
N ASP A 332 -18.84 -25.06 -14.56
CA ASP A 332 -19.14 -24.05 -15.59
C ASP A 332 -17.86 -23.32 -16.04
N PHE A 333 -16.99 -22.96 -15.10
CA PHE A 333 -15.70 -22.33 -15.41
C PHE A 333 -14.84 -23.26 -16.29
N LEU A 334 -14.70 -24.52 -15.90
CA LEU A 334 -13.87 -25.49 -16.62
C LEU A 334 -14.43 -25.78 -18.03
N ALA A 335 -15.75 -25.84 -18.18
CA ALA A 335 -16.40 -26.07 -19.46
C ALA A 335 -16.30 -24.89 -20.44
N SER A 336 -16.13 -23.67 -19.93
CA SER A 336 -16.12 -22.42 -20.74
C SER A 336 -14.85 -21.59 -20.55
N GLU A 337 -13.73 -22.22 -20.17
CA GLU A 337 -12.50 -21.52 -19.79
C GLU A 337 -11.98 -20.61 -20.93
N GLN A 338 -12.00 -21.09 -22.18
CA GLN A 338 -11.50 -20.33 -23.32
C GLN A 338 -12.41 -19.13 -23.65
N GLU A 339 -13.71 -19.29 -23.49
CA GLU A 339 -14.72 -18.26 -23.69
C GLU A 339 -14.60 -17.17 -22.63
N ILE A 340 -14.38 -17.56 -21.37
CA ILE A 340 -14.15 -16.63 -20.25
C ILE A 340 -12.90 -15.79 -20.51
N TYR A 341 -11.79 -16.38 -20.95
CA TYR A 341 -10.57 -15.61 -21.28
C TYR A 341 -10.80 -14.60 -22.40
N LYS A 342 -11.67 -14.89 -23.37
CA LYS A 342 -12.00 -14.00 -24.50
C LYS A 342 -13.09 -12.97 -24.16
N TYR A 343 -13.87 -13.20 -23.11
CA TYR A 343 -15.01 -12.35 -22.77
C TYR A 343 -14.55 -10.93 -22.42
N LYS A 344 -14.81 -9.97 -23.31
CA LYS A 344 -14.46 -8.55 -23.14
C LYS A 344 -13.00 -8.32 -22.72
N ASP A 345 -12.08 -9.16 -23.20
CA ASP A 345 -10.65 -9.10 -22.87
C ASP A 345 -10.03 -7.73 -23.20
N SER A 346 -10.36 -7.17 -24.37
CA SER A 346 -9.94 -5.85 -24.83
C SER A 346 -10.40 -4.71 -23.92
N LEU A 347 -11.50 -4.89 -23.19
CA LEU A 347 -12.03 -3.94 -22.21
C LEU A 347 -11.36 -4.10 -20.83
N TYR A 348 -11.14 -5.34 -20.38
CA TYR A 348 -10.71 -5.62 -19.01
C TYR A 348 -9.20 -5.81 -18.84
N LEU A 349 -8.50 -6.21 -19.90
CA LEU A 349 -7.08 -6.55 -19.89
C LEU A 349 -6.24 -5.61 -20.73
N THR A 350 -6.70 -4.37 -20.97
CA THR A 350 -5.97 -3.33 -21.72
C THR A 350 -4.68 -2.89 -21.01
N ASP A 351 -3.71 -3.80 -20.92
CA ASP A 351 -2.31 -3.44 -20.80
C ASP A 351 -1.90 -3.12 -22.23
N GLN A 352 -1.67 -1.85 -22.53
CA GLN A 352 -0.88 -1.50 -23.69
C GLN A 352 0.55 -1.97 -23.41
N VAL A 353 0.80 -3.27 -23.58
CA VAL A 353 2.09 -3.70 -24.12
C VAL A 353 2.04 -3.26 -25.57
N THR A 354 2.24 -1.97 -25.79
CA THR A 354 2.77 -1.54 -27.06
C THR A 354 4.11 -2.23 -27.14
N LEU A 355 4.20 -3.32 -27.90
CA LEU A 355 5.45 -3.68 -28.55
C LEU A 355 5.76 -2.49 -29.45
N VAL A 356 6.33 -1.45 -28.85
CA VAL A 356 7.05 -0.46 -29.60
C VAL A 356 8.23 -1.27 -30.07
N GLU A 357 8.19 -1.75 -31.31
CA GLU A 357 9.45 -1.95 -32.01
C GLU A 357 10.21 -0.65 -31.76
N PRO A 358 11.42 -0.68 -31.17
CA PRO A 358 12.21 0.55 -31.08
C PRO A 358 12.19 1.06 -32.49
N SER A 359 11.53 2.21 -32.69
CA SER A 359 11.26 2.73 -34.03
C SER A 359 12.54 2.50 -34.79
N LYS A 360 12.50 1.69 -35.86
CA LYS A 360 13.48 1.84 -36.92
C LYS A 360 13.25 3.27 -37.32
N SER A 361 14.05 4.13 -36.71
CA SER A 361 13.93 5.52 -36.96
C SER A 361 14.42 5.61 -38.38
N ASP A 362 13.49 5.87 -39.31
CA ASP A 362 13.87 6.39 -40.62
C ASP A 362 14.53 7.77 -40.45
N ARG A 363 14.54 8.32 -39.22
CA ARG A 363 15.61 9.23 -38.81
C ARG A 363 16.88 8.41 -38.69
N PRO A 364 17.89 8.60 -39.55
CA PRO A 364 19.17 7.91 -39.39
C PRO A 364 19.60 8.04 -37.94
N TYR A 365 20.06 6.95 -37.33
CA TYR A 365 20.87 7.04 -36.12
C TYR A 365 21.90 8.12 -36.40
N ARG A 366 21.66 9.34 -35.89
CA ARG A 366 22.54 10.47 -36.13
C ARG A 366 23.70 10.17 -35.23
N ASP A 367 24.68 9.50 -35.81
CA ASP A 367 26.02 9.41 -35.29
C ASP A 367 26.55 10.84 -35.18
N TYR A 368 26.23 11.49 -34.07
CA TYR A 368 26.66 12.84 -33.76
C TYR A 368 28.17 12.88 -33.42
N SER A 369 28.93 11.79 -33.66
CA SER A 369 30.39 11.81 -33.67
C SER A 369 30.95 12.38 -34.98
N LYS A 370 30.19 12.38 -36.09
CA LYS A 370 30.72 12.79 -37.40
C LYS A 370 30.63 14.28 -37.74
N ASN A 371 29.74 15.04 -37.09
CA ASN A 371 29.51 16.47 -37.42
C ASN A 371 29.63 17.43 -36.23
N TYR A 372 30.43 17.09 -35.20
CA TYR A 372 30.77 18.08 -34.18
C TYR A 372 31.92 18.95 -34.68
N THR A 373 31.61 20.17 -35.14
CA THR A 373 32.61 21.21 -35.37
C THR A 373 32.87 21.93 -34.05
N PRO A 374 34.10 21.89 -33.50
CA PRO A 374 34.39 22.57 -32.25
C PRO A 374 34.12 24.08 -32.37
N PRO A 375 33.46 24.72 -31.39
CA PRO A 375 33.25 26.16 -31.42
C PRO A 375 34.59 26.90 -31.38
N THR A 376 34.72 27.95 -32.18
CA THR A 376 35.96 28.75 -32.20
C THR A 376 36.19 29.40 -30.84
N LYS A 377 37.46 29.44 -30.41
CA LYS A 377 37.86 30.10 -29.15
C LYS A 377 37.98 31.63 -29.29
N LYS A 378 37.74 32.17 -30.49
CA LYS A 378 37.83 33.62 -30.79
C LYS A 378 36.75 34.37 -30.01
N GLY A 379 37.15 35.34 -29.19
CA GLY A 379 36.23 36.13 -28.33
C GLY A 379 35.75 35.39 -27.07
N LYS A 380 36.34 34.23 -26.74
CA LYS A 380 36.09 33.49 -25.48
C LYS A 380 37.32 33.52 -24.58
N LYS A 381 37.10 33.50 -23.27
CA LYS A 381 38.14 33.45 -22.25
C LYS A 381 38.03 32.16 -21.44
N LYS A 382 39.18 31.54 -21.16
CA LYS A 382 39.25 30.27 -20.42
C LYS A 382 38.99 30.46 -18.93
N LEU A 383 38.08 29.68 -18.37
CA LEU A 383 37.83 29.48 -16.94
C LEU A 383 38.17 28.04 -16.56
N LEU A 384 38.56 27.84 -15.29
CA LEU A 384 38.70 26.51 -14.70
C LEU A 384 37.55 26.31 -13.70
N TYR A 385 36.88 25.17 -13.80
CA TYR A 385 35.84 24.74 -12.88
C TYR A 385 36.29 23.48 -12.14
N THR A 386 36.11 23.42 -10.83
CA THR A 386 36.48 22.24 -10.02
C THR A 386 35.26 21.36 -9.82
N ILE A 387 35.30 20.12 -10.32
CA ILE A 387 34.18 19.17 -10.23
C ILE A 387 33.91 18.85 -8.75
N LYS A 388 32.67 19.06 -8.31
CA LYS A 388 32.18 18.78 -6.96
C LYS A 388 31.32 17.51 -6.94
N SER A 389 31.05 17.00 -5.74
CA SER A 389 30.18 15.84 -5.56
C SER A 389 28.77 16.10 -6.12
N GLY A 390 28.29 15.20 -6.98
CA GLY A 390 26.97 15.30 -7.62
C GLY A 390 26.91 16.14 -8.90
N ASP A 391 28.05 16.64 -9.40
CA ASP A 391 28.13 17.32 -10.69
C ASP A 391 28.00 16.34 -11.87
N THR A 392 27.36 16.81 -12.96
CA THR A 392 27.29 16.10 -14.24
C THR A 392 27.73 17.04 -15.36
N TYR A 393 28.17 16.49 -16.51
CA TYR A 393 28.48 17.31 -17.67
C TYR A 393 27.29 18.18 -18.11
N SER A 394 26.06 17.66 -18.00
CA SER A 394 24.85 18.38 -18.37
C SER A 394 24.64 19.60 -17.50
N ASN A 395 24.74 19.46 -16.17
CA ASN A 395 24.50 20.58 -15.26
C ASN A 395 25.63 21.63 -15.37
N ILE A 396 26.88 21.21 -15.50
CA ILE A 396 28.00 22.14 -15.71
C ILE A 396 27.83 22.89 -17.04
N ALA A 397 27.47 22.18 -18.11
CA ALA A 397 27.22 22.79 -19.41
C ALA A 397 26.12 23.86 -19.31
N GLU A 398 25.05 23.55 -18.57
CA GLU A 398 23.94 24.45 -18.33
C GLU A 398 24.34 25.71 -17.54
N TRP A 399 25.09 25.56 -16.44
CA TRP A 399 25.53 26.71 -15.61
C TRP A 399 26.45 27.67 -16.38
N TYR A 400 27.20 27.16 -17.35
CA TYR A 400 28.15 27.95 -18.13
C TYR A 400 27.64 28.35 -19.52
N ASP A 401 26.40 28.00 -19.87
CA ASP A 401 25.78 28.27 -21.19
C ASP A 401 26.65 27.74 -22.35
N VAL A 402 27.11 26.50 -22.21
CA VAL A 402 27.93 25.78 -23.21
C VAL A 402 27.31 24.41 -23.49
N SER A 403 27.76 23.73 -24.55
CA SER A 403 27.34 22.35 -24.78
C SER A 403 28.18 21.37 -23.95
N TYR A 404 27.61 20.24 -23.54
CA TYR A 404 28.39 19.20 -22.86
C TYR A 404 29.54 18.66 -23.73
N LYS A 405 29.38 18.71 -25.07
CA LYS A 405 30.42 18.32 -26.03
C LYS A 405 31.55 19.33 -26.09
N ASP A 406 31.26 20.60 -25.87
CA ASP A 406 32.28 21.65 -25.75
C ASP A 406 33.17 21.36 -24.55
N LEU A 407 32.56 21.00 -23.42
CA LEU A 407 33.29 20.58 -22.21
C LEU A 407 34.15 19.33 -22.47
N GLN A 408 33.60 18.30 -23.11
CA GLN A 408 34.36 17.09 -23.45
C GLN A 408 35.52 17.40 -24.40
N TYR A 409 35.28 18.22 -25.42
CA TYR A 409 36.27 18.62 -26.42
C TYR A 409 37.40 19.44 -25.80
N TRP A 410 37.08 20.50 -25.04
CA TRP A 410 38.10 21.35 -24.41
C TRP A 410 38.97 20.60 -23.41
N ASN A 411 38.43 19.54 -22.79
CA ASN A 411 39.12 18.76 -21.76
C ASN A 411 39.66 17.43 -22.25
N SER A 412 39.53 17.11 -23.54
CA SER A 412 39.94 15.83 -24.14
C SER A 412 39.36 14.60 -23.42
N ILE A 413 38.16 14.70 -22.85
CA ILE A 413 37.53 13.61 -22.09
C ILE A 413 36.55 12.85 -22.99
N LYS A 414 36.90 11.60 -23.32
CA LYS A 414 36.08 10.71 -24.17
C LYS A 414 34.99 9.95 -23.39
N SER A 415 35.02 10.01 -22.06
CA SER A 415 34.10 9.28 -21.19
C SER A 415 33.06 10.21 -20.54
N ASN A 416 31.89 9.67 -20.21
CA ASN A 416 30.86 10.39 -19.46
C ASN A 416 31.11 10.39 -17.94
N LYS A 417 32.28 9.93 -17.48
CA LYS A 417 32.66 9.90 -16.07
C LYS A 417 33.43 11.17 -15.71
N LEU A 418 32.98 11.86 -14.68
CA LEU A 418 33.67 12.99 -14.06
C LEU A 418 34.32 12.52 -12.75
N GLN A 419 35.53 12.97 -12.46
CA GLN A 419 36.20 12.69 -11.19
C GLN A 419 36.04 13.88 -10.24
N ILE A 420 35.60 13.63 -9.01
CA ILE A 420 35.46 14.69 -8.00
C ILE A 420 36.85 15.29 -7.72
N GLY A 421 36.94 16.62 -7.68
CA GLY A 421 38.18 17.38 -7.50
C GLY A 421 38.97 17.65 -8.78
N GLN A 422 38.62 17.02 -9.90
CA GLN A 422 39.23 17.29 -11.20
C GLN A 422 38.84 18.71 -11.66
N LYS A 423 39.82 19.47 -12.17
CA LYS A 423 39.57 20.77 -12.81
C LYS A 423 39.34 20.58 -14.30
N ILE A 424 38.30 21.23 -14.82
CA ILE A 424 37.98 21.24 -16.25
C ILE A 424 37.97 22.65 -16.80
N GLU A 425 38.45 22.80 -18.02
CA GLU A 425 38.41 24.03 -18.81
C GLU A 425 36.99 24.29 -19.33
N VAL A 426 36.53 25.52 -19.14
CA VAL A 426 35.28 26.04 -19.69
C VAL A 426 35.58 27.34 -20.43
N TRP A 427 35.21 27.43 -21.70
CA TRP A 427 35.43 28.63 -22.52
C TRP A 427 34.14 29.42 -22.66
N VAL A 428 34.09 30.57 -22.00
CA VAL A 428 32.91 31.45 -21.97
C VAL A 428 33.17 32.75 -22.74
N PRO A 429 32.13 33.47 -23.22
CA PRO A 429 32.31 34.77 -23.86
C PRO A 429 33.08 35.74 -22.97
N GLU A 430 34.07 36.45 -23.53
CA GLU A 430 34.96 37.33 -22.76
C GLU A 430 34.19 38.39 -21.96
N LYS A 431 33.14 38.96 -22.56
CA LYS A 431 32.23 39.94 -21.94
C LYS A 431 31.51 39.41 -20.69
N LYS A 432 31.36 38.10 -20.55
CA LYS A 432 30.70 37.43 -19.42
C LYS A 432 31.68 36.73 -18.47
N TYR A 433 32.99 36.88 -18.66
CA TYR A 433 34.01 36.17 -17.87
C TYR A 433 33.84 36.39 -16.36
N SER A 434 33.65 37.64 -15.93
CA SER A 434 33.48 37.98 -14.51
C SER A 434 32.19 37.44 -13.89
N TYR A 435 31.15 37.19 -14.70
CA TYR A 435 29.92 36.54 -14.25
C TYR A 435 30.17 35.05 -14.01
N TYR A 436 30.68 34.33 -15.02
CA TYR A 436 30.91 32.89 -14.94
C TYR A 436 32.02 32.50 -13.96
N LYS A 437 33.00 33.38 -13.69
CA LYS A 437 34.06 33.14 -12.69
C LYS A 437 33.50 32.89 -11.29
N LYS A 438 32.34 33.49 -10.95
CA LYS A 438 31.74 33.35 -9.61
C LYS A 438 31.09 31.98 -9.39
N ILE A 439 30.72 31.28 -10.47
CA ILE A 439 29.96 30.02 -10.41
C ILE A 439 30.74 28.92 -9.67
N ASP A 440 32.07 28.82 -9.84
CA ASP A 440 32.88 27.79 -9.16
C ASP A 440 32.79 27.90 -7.62
N GLY A 441 32.61 29.12 -7.09
CA GLY A 441 32.47 29.37 -5.65
C GLY A 441 31.06 29.16 -5.07
N MET A 442 30.03 29.01 -5.90
CA MET A 442 28.63 28.93 -5.46
C MET A 442 28.23 27.54 -4.94
N THR A 443 27.20 27.49 -4.09
CA THR A 443 26.49 26.25 -3.73
C THR A 443 25.64 25.76 -4.89
N ARG A 444 25.19 24.50 -4.86
CA ARG A 444 24.40 23.90 -5.93
C ARG A 444 23.07 24.64 -6.12
N GLU A 445 22.41 24.98 -5.03
CA GLU A 445 21.14 25.69 -5.01
C GLU A 445 21.27 27.09 -5.63
N GLN A 446 22.40 27.76 -5.40
CA GLN A 446 22.71 29.06 -5.99
C GLN A 446 22.96 28.94 -7.51
N LYS A 447 23.65 27.90 -7.98
CA LYS A 447 23.89 27.66 -9.40
C LYS A 447 22.61 27.36 -10.16
N ASP A 448 21.77 26.49 -9.60
CA ASP A 448 20.51 26.12 -10.22
C ASP A 448 19.53 27.31 -10.28
N ALA A 449 19.62 28.25 -9.32
CA ALA A 449 18.85 29.50 -9.32
C ALA A 449 19.36 30.57 -10.32
N THR A 450 20.60 30.47 -10.82
CA THR A 450 21.14 31.45 -11.80
C THR A 450 20.62 31.27 -13.23
N ASN A 451 19.89 30.19 -13.51
CA ASN A 451 19.32 29.86 -14.82
C ASN A 451 17.86 30.33 -15.01
N ILE A 452 17.51 31.54 -14.59
CA ILE A 452 16.27 32.22 -15.03
C ILE A 452 16.62 33.24 -16.12
N PRO A 453 16.41 32.95 -17.42
CA PRO A 453 16.35 33.99 -18.44
C PRO A 453 14.99 34.67 -18.36
N SER A 454 14.98 35.88 -17.81
CA SER A 454 14.03 36.91 -18.18
C SER A 454 14.28 37.32 -19.64
N ASN A 455 13.43 36.88 -20.57
CA ASN A 455 13.05 37.77 -21.67
C ASN A 455 11.72 37.43 -22.35
N LYS A 456 10.86 38.44 -22.38
CA LYS A 456 9.61 38.54 -23.13
C LYS A 456 9.92 38.74 -24.63
N ASN A 457 9.01 38.21 -25.45
CA ASN A 457 8.71 38.58 -26.84
C ASN A 457 9.71 38.17 -27.95
N SER A 458 9.31 37.25 -28.81
CA SER A 458 8.58 37.60 -30.05
C SER A 458 8.24 36.35 -30.87
N SER A 459 6.94 36.12 -30.98
CA SER A 459 6.29 35.11 -31.79
C SER A 459 6.45 35.40 -33.28
N SER A 460 6.97 34.45 -34.07
CA SER A 460 6.63 34.37 -35.49
C SER A 460 5.36 33.53 -35.63
N LYS A 461 4.24 34.22 -35.92
CA LYS A 461 2.94 33.62 -36.21
C LYS A 461 3.04 32.74 -37.46
N LYS A 462 2.86 31.42 -37.32
CA LYS A 462 2.44 30.56 -38.44
C LYS A 462 0.91 30.57 -38.53
N LYS A 463 0.41 30.90 -39.73
CA LYS A 463 -1.01 30.95 -40.11
C LYS A 463 -1.72 29.62 -39.81
N TYR A 464 -2.78 29.67 -39.00
CA TYR A 464 -3.72 28.58 -38.81
C TYR A 464 -4.66 28.47 -40.00
N VAL A 465 -4.72 27.29 -40.62
CA VAL A 465 -5.77 26.90 -41.57
C VAL A 465 -6.89 26.25 -40.76
N LYS A 466 -8.14 26.73 -40.91
CA LYS A 466 -9.32 26.16 -40.23
C LYS A 466 -9.54 24.70 -40.71
N PRO A 467 -9.57 23.70 -39.82
CA PRO A 467 -9.86 22.33 -40.21
C PRO A 467 -11.38 22.07 -40.29
N ASP A 468 -11.73 21.16 -41.19
CA ASP A 468 -13.09 20.66 -41.47
C ASP A 468 -13.76 20.06 -40.21
N LYS A 469 -14.94 20.57 -39.85
CA LYS A 469 -15.70 20.22 -38.63
C LYS A 469 -16.18 18.77 -38.60
N SER A 470 -16.18 18.04 -39.71
CA SER A 470 -16.63 16.65 -39.78
C SER A 470 -15.73 15.66 -39.01
N LYS A 471 -14.46 16.01 -38.76
CA LYS A 471 -13.43 15.11 -38.21
C LYS A 471 -13.08 15.34 -36.73
N TYR A 472 -13.85 16.15 -35.99
CA TYR A 472 -13.52 16.49 -34.61
C TYR A 472 -14.75 16.47 -33.68
N VAL A 473 -14.51 16.20 -32.39
CA VAL A 473 -15.45 16.37 -31.27
C VAL A 473 -14.95 17.49 -30.38
N THR A 474 -15.86 18.28 -29.82
CA THR A 474 -15.53 19.22 -28.74
C THR A 474 -15.76 18.54 -27.39
N TYR A 475 -14.79 18.65 -26.48
CA TYR A 475 -14.89 18.17 -25.11
C TYR A 475 -14.77 19.35 -24.14
N LYS A 476 -15.70 19.44 -23.17
CA LYS A 476 -15.70 20.46 -22.12
C LYS A 476 -15.04 19.92 -20.86
N ILE A 477 -13.93 20.54 -20.44
CA ILE A 477 -13.12 20.10 -19.28
C ILE A 477 -13.95 20.14 -18.00
N LYS A 478 -13.97 19.02 -17.25
CA LYS A 478 -14.66 18.88 -15.96
C LYS A 478 -13.66 18.94 -14.80
N SER A 479 -14.16 19.13 -13.58
CA SER A 479 -13.32 19.07 -12.38
C SER A 479 -12.59 17.73 -12.29
N GLY A 480 -11.26 17.78 -12.10
CA GLY A 480 -10.40 16.59 -12.05
C GLY A 480 -9.92 16.06 -13.41
N ASP A 481 -10.35 16.63 -14.52
CA ASP A 481 -9.81 16.26 -15.85
C ASP A 481 -8.40 16.84 -16.05
N ASN A 482 -7.55 16.07 -16.73
CA ASN A 482 -6.33 16.55 -17.38
C ASN A 482 -6.27 15.94 -18.79
N LEU A 483 -5.39 16.43 -19.67
CA LEU A 483 -5.34 15.97 -21.07
C LEU A 483 -5.12 14.47 -21.22
N TRP A 484 -4.46 13.83 -20.26
CA TRP A 484 -4.27 12.37 -20.24
C TRP A 484 -5.57 11.63 -19.92
N ILE A 485 -6.34 12.09 -18.91
CA ILE A 485 -7.66 11.54 -18.56
C ILE A 485 -8.65 11.75 -19.70
N ILE A 486 -8.61 12.91 -20.35
CA ILE A 486 -9.48 13.22 -21.49
C ILE A 486 -9.12 12.34 -22.69
N ALA A 487 -7.83 12.21 -23.02
CA ALA A 487 -7.36 11.35 -24.11
C ALA A 487 -7.83 9.90 -23.96
N LYS A 488 -7.85 9.35 -22.74
CA LYS A 488 -8.36 8.00 -22.45
C LYS A 488 -9.83 7.78 -22.82
N LYS A 489 -10.65 8.84 -22.88
CA LYS A 489 -12.06 8.73 -23.26
C LYS A 489 -12.23 8.52 -24.78
N TYR A 490 -11.16 8.70 -25.57
CA TYR A 490 -11.20 8.63 -27.02
C TYR A 490 -10.16 7.62 -27.54
N HIS A 491 -10.64 6.56 -28.17
CA HIS A 491 -9.79 5.45 -28.62
C HIS A 491 -8.69 5.90 -29.59
N GLY A 492 -7.43 5.61 -29.26
CA GLY A 492 -6.27 5.92 -30.09
C GLY A 492 -5.82 7.38 -30.08
N ILE A 493 -6.33 8.21 -29.17
CA ILE A 493 -5.92 9.61 -28.99
C ILE A 493 -4.96 9.71 -27.79
N SER A 494 -3.85 10.41 -27.96
CA SER A 494 -2.91 10.74 -26.87
C SER A 494 -3.06 12.18 -26.38
N ALA A 495 -2.53 12.49 -25.21
CA ALA A 495 -2.49 13.86 -24.70
C ALA A 495 -1.75 14.80 -25.68
N ASP A 496 -0.65 14.36 -26.28
CA ASP A 496 0.11 15.11 -27.27
C ASP A 496 -0.71 15.39 -28.54
N ASN A 497 -1.55 14.45 -28.97
CA ASN A 497 -2.46 14.68 -30.10
C ASN A 497 -3.45 15.80 -29.77
N ILE A 498 -4.03 15.79 -28.57
CA ILE A 498 -4.94 16.85 -28.11
C ILE A 498 -4.19 18.19 -28.03
N MET A 499 -2.97 18.20 -27.49
CA MET A 499 -2.15 19.42 -27.41
C MET A 499 -1.87 20.00 -28.79
N GLN A 500 -1.43 19.18 -29.74
CA GLN A 500 -1.10 19.62 -31.09
C GLN A 500 -2.32 20.18 -31.83
N ILE A 501 -3.48 19.55 -31.68
CA ILE A 501 -4.73 19.99 -32.32
C ILE A 501 -5.20 21.33 -31.74
N ASN A 502 -5.05 21.53 -30.43
CA ASN A 502 -5.47 22.74 -29.73
C ASN A 502 -4.38 23.81 -29.66
N GLY A 503 -3.19 23.56 -30.21
CA GLY A 503 -2.06 24.49 -30.18
C GLY A 503 -1.51 24.74 -28.77
N PHE A 504 -1.70 23.80 -27.83
CA PHE A 504 -1.23 23.95 -26.46
C PHE A 504 0.27 23.72 -26.33
N THR A 505 0.92 24.60 -25.58
CA THR A 505 2.27 24.44 -25.06
C THR A 505 2.25 23.75 -23.70
N ASN A 506 3.41 23.37 -23.17
CA ASN A 506 3.51 22.74 -21.85
C ASN A 506 3.02 23.64 -20.70
N ASP A 507 3.06 24.96 -20.88
CA ASP A 507 2.57 25.90 -19.87
C ASP A 507 1.05 26.08 -19.95
N ASP A 508 0.44 25.88 -21.12
CA ASP A 508 -1.02 25.90 -21.28
C ASP A 508 -1.69 24.72 -20.54
N ILE A 509 -1.02 23.57 -20.44
CA ILE A 509 -1.53 22.40 -19.69
C ILE A 509 -1.73 22.73 -18.20
N LYS A 510 -0.84 23.55 -17.64
CA LYS A 510 -0.88 23.94 -16.21
C LYS A 510 -2.01 24.93 -15.91
N SER A 511 -2.62 25.52 -16.94
CA SER A 511 -3.63 26.57 -16.83
C SER A 511 -5.00 26.18 -17.41
N LEU A 512 -5.21 24.89 -17.70
CA LEU A 512 -6.50 24.37 -18.17
C LEU A 512 -7.62 24.68 -17.18
N LYS A 513 -8.68 25.33 -17.68
CA LYS A 513 -9.81 25.75 -16.84
C LYS A 513 -10.97 24.77 -16.93
N ILE A 514 -11.63 24.56 -15.80
CA ILE A 514 -12.94 23.88 -15.79
C ILE A 514 -13.90 24.65 -16.69
N GLY A 515 -14.62 23.95 -17.56
CA GLY A 515 -15.52 24.52 -18.54
C GLY A 515 -14.87 24.96 -19.85
N GLN A 516 -13.53 24.93 -19.96
CA GLN A 516 -12.83 25.17 -21.22
C GLN A 516 -13.15 24.08 -22.23
N GLU A 517 -13.42 24.47 -23.46
CA GLU A 517 -13.66 23.53 -24.57
C GLU A 517 -12.36 23.25 -25.32
N ILE A 518 -12.12 21.98 -25.61
CA ILE A 518 -10.97 21.51 -26.39
C ILE A 518 -11.44 20.61 -27.53
N ILE A 519 -10.69 20.63 -28.62
CA ILE A 519 -10.98 19.90 -29.84
C ILE A 519 -10.25 18.56 -29.81
N ILE A 520 -10.95 17.48 -30.14
CA ILE A 520 -10.43 16.11 -30.17
C ILE A 520 -10.72 15.52 -31.55
N LYS A 521 -9.72 14.90 -32.19
CA LYS A 521 -9.92 14.27 -33.50
C LYS A 521 -10.79 13.02 -33.37
N LYS A 522 -11.89 12.96 -34.14
CA LYS A 522 -12.65 11.72 -34.37
C LYS A 522 -11.80 10.80 -35.25
N LYS A 523 -11.76 9.51 -34.92
CA LYS A 523 -11.31 8.50 -35.87
C LYS A 523 -12.51 7.97 -36.63
#